data_AF-A0A2D4S7A6-F1
#
_entry.id   AF-A0A2D4S7A6-F1
#
_cell.length_a   1.000
_cell.length_b   1.000
_cell.length_c   1.000
_cell.angle_alpha   90.00
_cell.angle_beta   90.00
_cell.angle_gamma   90.00
#
_symmetry.space_group_name_H-M   'P 1'
#
loop_
_entity.id
_entity.type
_entity.pdbx_description
1 polymer ?
#
loop_
_entity_poly.entity_id
_entity_poly.type
_entity_poly.pdbx_seq_one_letter_code
_entity_poly.pdbx_strand_id
1 'polypeptide(L)' 'CSKPVFGNDGITVLGIGAAHVACFELEKNIRRVFAGINISQLDEHKLNELHDMVLAEKNHRSGDFEENAIELF' A
#
# COMPACT_ATOMS: atom_id res chain seq x y z
N CYS A 1 4.80 17.72 6.64
CA CYS A 1 5.85 18.55 7.29
C CYS A 1 5.22 19.83 7.83
N SER A 2 5.92 20.63 8.65
CA SER A 2 5.37 21.88 9.22
C SER A 2 5.72 23.15 8.43
N LYS A 3 6.22 22.99 7.20
CA LYS A 3 6.55 24.14 6.34
C LYS A 3 5.27 24.70 5.72
N PRO A 4 5.18 26.02 5.53
CA PRO A 4 4.05 26.63 4.85
C PRO A 4 3.93 26.13 3.41
N VAL A 5 2.69 26.03 2.93
CA VAL A 5 2.34 25.58 1.58
C VAL A 5 2.12 26.82 0.71
N PHE A 6 2.90 26.98 -0.36
CA PHE A 6 2.82 28.12 -1.29
C PHE A 6 2.95 27.66 -2.74
N GLY A 7 2.36 28.42 -3.67
CA GLY A 7 2.55 28.24 -5.12
C GLY A 7 1.91 26.97 -5.70
N ASN A 8 2.47 26.48 -6.81
CA ASN A 8 1.92 25.36 -7.59
C ASN A 8 2.16 23.96 -6.96
N ASP A 9 2.95 23.88 -5.90
CA ASP A 9 3.29 22.60 -5.24
C ASP A 9 2.33 22.24 -4.09
N GLY A 10 1.28 23.05 -3.92
CA GLY A 10 0.23 22.87 -2.92
C GLY A 10 -1.04 22.25 -3.49
N ILE A 11 -1.64 21.34 -2.74
CA ILE A 11 -2.97 20.77 -3.00
C ILE A 11 -3.87 20.96 -1.80
N THR A 12 -5.18 20.98 -2.04
CA THR A 12 -6.18 20.95 -0.98
C THR A 12 -6.63 19.51 -0.77
N VAL A 13 -6.47 19.00 0.45
CA VAL A 13 -6.87 17.65 0.84
C VAL A 13 -8.06 17.74 1.78
N LEU A 14 -9.15 17.05 1.45
CA LEU A 14 -10.35 17.01 2.28
C LEU A 14 -10.03 16.47 3.69
N GLY A 15 -10.47 17.20 4.72
CA GLY A 15 -10.25 16.84 6.12
C GLY A 15 -8.86 17.19 6.70
N ILE A 16 -7.91 17.65 5.88
CA ILE A 16 -6.55 18.03 6.32
C ILE A 16 -6.26 19.51 6.01
N GLY A 17 -6.77 20.02 4.88
CA GLY A 17 -6.50 21.39 4.40
C GLY A 17 -5.39 21.43 3.35
N ALA A 18 -4.65 22.54 3.28
CA ALA A 18 -3.56 22.69 2.32
C ALA A 18 -2.36 21.81 2.68
N ALA A 19 -1.84 21.05 1.72
CA ALA A 19 -0.69 20.16 1.88
C ALA A 19 0.22 20.26 0.65
N HIS A 20 1.53 20.00 0.81
CA HIS A 20 2.41 19.81 -0.35
C HIS A 20 2.06 18.49 -1.04
N VAL A 21 2.06 18.47 -2.37
CA VAL A 21 1.81 17.25 -3.17
C VAL A 21 2.71 16.11 -2.71
N ALA A 22 4.03 16.36 -2.67
CA ALA A 22 5.01 15.36 -2.26
C ALA A 22 4.83 14.91 -0.80
N CYS A 23 4.46 15.80 0.12
CA CYS A 23 4.20 15.42 1.51
C CYS A 23 2.95 14.54 1.63
N PHE A 24 1.92 14.82 0.83
CA PHE A 24 0.68 14.05 0.85
C PHE A 24 0.84 12.68 0.20
N GLU A 25 1.54 12.58 -0.92
CA GLU A 25 1.88 11.30 -1.56
C GLU A 25 2.79 10.45 -0.65
N LEU A 26 3.77 11.09 -0.01
CA LEU A 26 4.61 10.43 0.98
C LEU A 26 3.78 9.94 2.18
N GLU A 27 2.90 10.77 2.75
CA GLU A 27 2.00 10.38 3.85
C GLU A 27 1.10 9.20 3.45
N LYS A 28 0.57 9.21 2.22
CA LYS A 28 -0.25 8.12 1.67
C LYS A 28 0.54 6.80 1.61
N ASN A 29 1.81 6.87 1.21
CA ASN A 29 2.71 5.71 1.22
C ASN A 29 3.14 5.30 2.64
N ILE A 30 3.40 6.28 3.53
CA ILE A 30 3.78 6.06 4.94
C ILE A 30 2.66 5.36 5.70
N ARG A 31 1.40 5.74 5.47
CA ARG A 31 0.25 5.09 6.11
C ARG A 31 0.02 3.67 5.60
N ARG A 32 0.79 3.20 4.61
CA ARG A 32 0.72 1.85 4.03
C ARG A 32 -0.74 1.43 3.79
N VAL A 33 -1.57 2.36 3.31
CA VAL A 33 -2.98 2.08 3.05
C VAL A 33 -3.10 1.55 1.63
N PHE A 34 -3.47 0.28 1.50
CA PHE A 34 -3.70 -0.38 0.22
C PHE A 34 -5.16 -0.83 0.14
N ALA A 35 -5.87 -0.40 -0.90
CA ALA A 35 -7.28 -0.77 -1.14
C ALA A 35 -8.21 -0.61 0.09
N GLY A 36 -8.00 0.43 0.90
CA GLY A 36 -8.79 0.69 2.11
C GLY A 36 -8.30 -0.05 3.36
N ILE A 37 -7.31 -0.93 3.23
CA ILE A 37 -6.66 -1.62 4.36
C ILE A 37 -5.46 -0.79 4.77
N ASN A 38 -5.46 -0.32 6.02
CA ASN A 38 -4.28 0.30 6.63
C ASN A 38 -3.32 -0.79 7.12
N ILE A 39 -2.33 -1.16 6.31
CA ILE A 39 -1.38 -2.24 6.63
C ILE A 39 -0.59 -1.92 7.91
N SER A 40 -0.37 -0.63 8.22
CA SER A 40 0.33 -0.23 9.46
C SER A 40 -0.45 -0.51 10.74
N GLN A 41 -1.74 -0.85 10.64
CA GLN A 41 -2.60 -1.22 11.78
C GLN A 41 -2.74 -2.73 11.94
N LEU A 42 -2.16 -3.54 11.04
CA LEU A 42 -2.16 -4.99 11.17
C LEU A 42 -1.10 -5.41 12.20
N ASP A 43 -1.48 -6.35 13.07
CA ASP A 43 -0.51 -7.07 13.91
C ASP A 43 0.27 -8.09 13.06
N GLU A 44 1.35 -8.62 13.63
CA GLU A 44 2.26 -9.56 12.94
C GLU A 44 1.52 -10.78 12.36
N HIS A 45 0.52 -11.30 13.08
CA HIS A 45 -0.26 -12.45 12.65
C HIS A 45 -1.06 -12.13 11.38
N LYS A 46 -1.85 -11.04 11.42
CA LYS A 46 -2.65 -10.61 10.27
C LYS A 46 -1.79 -10.21 9.08
N LEU A 47 -0.61 -9.66 9.35
CA LEU A 47 0.34 -9.30 8.29
C LEU A 47 0.85 -10.55 7.57
N ASN A 48 1.17 -11.62 8.31
CA ASN A 48 1.57 -12.90 7.74
C ASN A 48 0.43 -13.57 6.97
N GLU A 49 -0.80 -13.57 7.50
CA GLU A 49 -1.97 -14.08 6.78
C GLU A 49 -2.21 -13.30 5.47
N LEU A 50 -2.10 -11.97 5.50
CA LEU A 50 -2.23 -11.13 4.31
C LEU A 50 -1.13 -11.45 3.28
N HIS A 51 0.10 -11.67 3.74
CA HIS A 51 1.21 -12.07 2.89
C HIS A 51 0.93 -13.41 2.19
N ASP A 52 0.47 -14.42 2.93
CA ASP A 52 0.20 -15.75 2.38
C ASP A 52 -0.94 -15.72 1.36
N MET A 53 -2.00 -14.94 1.61
CA MET A 53 -3.08 -14.73 0.65
C MET A 53 -2.59 -14.06 -0.64
N VAL A 54 -1.73 -13.03 -0.53
CA VAL A 54 -1.16 -12.36 -1.70
C VAL A 54 -0.26 -13.30 -2.49
N LEU A 55 0.55 -14.12 -1.82
CA LEU A 55 1.37 -15.13 -2.49
C LEU A 55 0.52 -16.16 -3.23
N ALA A 56 -0.53 -16.69 -2.59
CA ALA A 56 -1.45 -17.64 -3.21
C ALA A 56 -2.11 -17.05 -4.46
N GLU A 57 -2.57 -15.80 -4.39
CA GLU A 57 -3.17 -15.10 -5.53
C GLU A 57 -2.16 -14.86 -6.66
N LYS A 58 -0.93 -14.47 -6.33
CA LYS A 58 0.14 -14.29 -7.33
C LYS A 58 0.47 -15.61 -8.00
N ASN A 59 0.60 -16.69 -7.23
CA ASN A 59 0.83 -18.03 -7.74
C ASN A 59 -0.32 -18.51 -8.62
N HIS A 60 -1.58 -18.23 -8.23
CA HIS A 60 -2.76 -18.54 -9.04
C HIS A 60 -2.75 -17.79 -10.39
N ARG A 61 -2.43 -16.49 -10.38
CA ARG A 61 -2.33 -15.67 -11.60
C ARG A 61 -1.13 -16.02 -12.49
N SER A 62 -0.04 -16.46 -11.88
CA SER A 62 1.15 -16.95 -12.59
C SER A 62 0.97 -18.38 -13.10
N GLY A 63 0.01 -19.12 -12.56
CA GLY A 63 -0.25 -20.54 -12.78
C GLY A 63 -0.89 -20.94 -14.11
N ASP A 64 -1.04 -20.01 -15.07
CA ASP A 64 -1.43 -20.33 -16.46
C ASP A 64 -0.23 -20.29 -17.44
N PHE A 65 1.01 -20.05 -16.97
CA PHE A 65 2.18 -20.05 -17.85
C PHE A 65 3.15 -21.22 -17.71
N GLU A 66 3.06 -22.05 -16.67
CA GLU A 66 3.84 -23.29 -16.60
C GLU A 66 3.02 -24.40 -15.95
N GLU A 67 2.37 -25.21 -16.80
CA GLU A 67 2.25 -26.65 -16.50
C GLU A 67 3.65 -27.13 -16.07
N ASN A 68 3.82 -27.57 -14.82
CA ASN A 68 5.02 -28.22 -14.23
C ASN A 68 5.83 -27.47 -13.14
N ALA A 69 5.21 -26.75 -12.20
CA ALA A 69 5.88 -26.49 -10.92
C ALA A 69 4.90 -26.48 -9.72
N ILE A 70 4.29 -27.63 -9.45
CA ILE A 70 3.85 -27.93 -8.08
C ILE A 70 5.08 -28.48 -7.35
N GLU A 71 5.88 -27.61 -6.72
CA GLU A 71 6.76 -28.05 -5.63
C GLU A 71 6.09 -27.67 -4.30
N LEU A 72 5.55 -28.69 -3.65
CA LEU A 72 5.12 -28.66 -2.25
C LEU A 72 6.29 -29.12 -1.38
N PHE A 73 7.10 -28.20 -0.87
CA PHE A 73 7.91 -28.37 0.35
C PHE A 73 8.11 -27.05 1.08
#